data_AF-A0A3S4RXB1-F1
#
_entry.id   AF-A0A3S4RXB1-F1
#
_cell.length_a   1.000
_cell.length_b   1.000
_cell.length_c   1.000
_cell.angle_alpha   90.00
_cell.angle_beta   90.00
_cell.angle_gamma   90.00
#
_symmetry.space_group_name_H-M   'P 1'
#
loop_
_entity.id
_entity.type
_entity.pdbx_description
1 polymer ?
#
loop_
_entity_poly.entity_id
_entity_poly.type
_entity_poly.pdbx_seq_one_letter_code
_entity_poly.pdbx_strand_id
1 'polypeptide(L)'
;MSTRAYLGYRGEDGATEYGEFFDPRMAALPAHVVDALHHGPQADQVLLDFEYAATLLDDGPHQTENGYGRLANGGFQVSVHTDMPGVTPQMWDWWFGWHGSDTRRYKLWHPRAHASARWADGGGDGYYVGRTSLIEEYLGSAYAKAAIRFLTPEQMGLPRGRLGGSVAVCARLGSSEVPVDIGWFVHHVRPTAEGAEMRSRFWMGGPYVGARHGNLLANTVVRPVAARALPDPRDLLVHCAQEMNHLAGFLPRLHARFA
;
A
#
# COMPACT_ATOMS: atom_id res chain seq x y z
N MET A 1 -6.70 -23.20 -16.74
CA MET A 1 -7.17 -22.27 -15.68
C MET A 1 -6.05 -22.15 -14.66
N SER A 2 -5.48 -20.96 -14.47
CA SER A 2 -4.45 -20.76 -13.44
C SER A 2 -5.10 -20.90 -12.06
N THR A 3 -4.55 -21.78 -11.23
CA THR A 3 -5.04 -22.05 -9.87
C THR A 3 -4.85 -20.81 -9.02
N ARG A 4 -5.91 -20.36 -8.33
CA ARG A 4 -5.87 -19.23 -7.39
C ARG A 4 -4.77 -19.45 -6.35
N ALA A 5 -3.98 -18.42 -6.06
CA ALA A 5 -2.99 -18.48 -4.97
C ALA A 5 -3.69 -18.66 -3.61
N TYR A 6 -2.95 -19.21 -2.64
CA TYR A 6 -3.50 -19.55 -1.33
C TYR A 6 -2.95 -18.65 -0.22
N LEU A 7 -3.78 -18.44 0.79
CA LEU A 7 -3.42 -17.69 2.01
C LEU A 7 -2.64 -18.54 3.01
N GLY A 8 -1.82 -17.84 3.79
CA GLY A 8 -1.00 -18.39 4.86
C GLY A 8 0.10 -19.34 4.39
N TYR A 9 0.84 -19.87 5.36
CA TYR A 9 1.83 -20.92 5.14
C TYR A 9 1.18 -22.30 5.16
N ARG A 10 1.59 -23.19 4.24
CA ARG A 10 1.14 -24.59 4.15
C ARG A 10 2.35 -25.51 3.94
N GLY A 11 2.29 -26.71 4.50
CA GLY A 11 3.36 -27.71 4.37
C GLY A 11 4.72 -27.13 4.77
N GLU A 12 5.66 -27.13 3.83
CA GLU A 12 7.04 -26.68 4.03
C GLU A 12 7.24 -25.16 3.81
N ASP A 13 6.19 -24.35 3.64
CA ASP A 13 6.33 -22.89 3.47
C ASP A 13 7.11 -22.24 4.62
N GLY A 14 6.92 -22.77 5.84
CA GLY A 14 7.61 -22.30 7.05
C GLY A 14 9.05 -22.79 7.17
N ALA A 15 9.50 -23.74 6.34
CA ALA A 15 10.87 -24.26 6.34
C ALA A 15 11.84 -23.29 5.63
N THR A 16 11.89 -22.05 6.13
CA THR A 16 12.75 -20.96 5.65
C THR A 16 13.44 -20.30 6.83
N GLU A 17 14.55 -19.61 6.58
CA GLU A 17 15.30 -18.88 7.61
C GLU A 17 14.47 -17.79 8.34
N TYR A 18 13.47 -17.23 7.65
CA TYR A 18 12.54 -16.22 8.16
C TYR A 18 11.16 -16.80 8.54
N GLY A 19 10.99 -18.12 8.48
CA GLY A 19 9.69 -18.77 8.67
C GLY A 19 9.07 -18.51 10.05
N GLU A 20 9.92 -18.33 11.07
CA GLU A 20 9.52 -18.01 12.44
C GLU A 20 8.79 -16.66 12.59
N PHE A 21 8.91 -15.75 11.60
CA PHE A 21 8.25 -14.46 11.62
C PHE A 21 6.80 -14.52 11.14
N PHE A 22 6.34 -15.66 10.61
CA PHE A 22 4.95 -15.82 10.20
C PHE A 22 4.06 -16.05 11.43
N ASP A 23 3.21 -15.08 11.77
CA ASP A 23 2.17 -15.23 12.78
C ASP A 23 0.79 -14.97 12.17
N PRO A 24 -0.10 -15.97 12.04
CA PRO A 24 -1.42 -15.77 11.47
C PRO A 24 -2.35 -14.91 12.35
N ARG A 25 -1.97 -14.65 13.61
CA ARG A 25 -2.73 -13.82 14.54
C ARG A 25 -2.38 -12.36 14.31
N MET A 26 -3.37 -11.62 13.83
CA MET A 26 -3.24 -10.17 13.68
C MET A 26 -3.75 -9.48 14.95
N ALA A 27 -3.07 -8.42 15.35
CA ALA A 27 -3.53 -7.55 16.43
C ALA A 27 -4.89 -6.91 16.09
N ALA A 28 -5.56 -6.39 17.11
CA ALA A 28 -6.71 -5.52 16.89
C ALA A 28 -6.30 -4.29 16.07
N LEU A 29 -7.26 -3.70 15.35
CA LEU A 29 -7.03 -2.42 14.69
C LEU A 29 -6.67 -1.34 15.72
N PRO A 30 -5.75 -0.41 15.41
CA PRO A 30 -5.50 0.74 16.26
C PRO A 30 -6.78 1.54 16.53
N ALA A 31 -6.89 2.11 17.72
CA ALA A 31 -8.09 2.82 18.16
C ALA A 31 -8.51 3.94 17.20
N HIS A 32 -7.56 4.74 16.71
CA HIS A 32 -7.83 5.83 15.77
C HIS A 32 -8.37 5.35 14.41
N VAL A 33 -8.04 4.12 13.99
CA VAL A 33 -8.61 3.49 12.79
C VAL A 33 -10.03 3.01 13.06
N VAL A 34 -10.28 2.42 14.23
CA VAL A 34 -11.63 2.02 14.67
C VAL A 34 -12.54 3.24 14.75
N ASP A 35 -12.07 4.36 15.29
CA ASP A 35 -12.81 5.60 15.34
C ASP A 35 -13.13 6.13 13.94
N ALA A 36 -12.17 6.10 13.01
CA ALA A 36 -12.41 6.46 11.61
C ALA A 36 -13.49 5.57 10.95
N LEU A 37 -13.53 4.28 11.27
CA LEU A 37 -14.58 3.36 10.80
C LEU A 37 -15.95 3.69 11.41
N HIS A 38 -16.00 4.11 12.68
CA HIS A 38 -17.24 4.56 13.33
C HIS A 38 -17.76 5.89 12.78
N HIS A 39 -16.87 6.82 12.42
CA HIS A 39 -17.25 8.05 11.74
C HIS A 39 -17.81 7.80 10.33
N GLY A 40 -17.38 6.72 9.68
CA GLY A 40 -17.82 6.36 8.34
C GLY A 40 -17.23 7.23 7.23
N PRO A 41 -17.81 7.21 6.02
CA PRO A 41 -17.31 7.99 4.89
C PRO A 41 -17.34 9.50 5.17
N GLN A 42 -16.25 10.18 4.83
CA GLN A 42 -16.10 11.62 4.97
C GLN A 42 -16.52 12.35 3.69
N ALA A 43 -16.90 13.63 3.84
CA ALA A 43 -17.15 14.51 2.71
C ALA A 43 -15.86 14.73 1.89
N ASP A 44 -15.98 14.92 0.58
CA ASP A 44 -14.82 15.08 -0.31
C ASP A 44 -13.94 16.28 0.06
N GLN A 45 -14.53 17.39 0.50
CA GLN A 45 -13.82 18.61 0.89
C GLN A 45 -12.85 18.44 2.07
N VAL A 46 -12.98 17.38 2.87
CA VAL A 46 -12.09 17.12 4.01
C VAL A 46 -11.04 16.05 3.71
N LEU A 47 -11.05 15.50 2.50
CA LEU A 47 -10.09 14.51 2.03
C LEU A 47 -8.97 15.23 1.27
N LEU A 48 -7.73 14.78 1.47
CA LEU A 48 -6.58 15.38 0.80
C LEU A 48 -6.65 15.09 -0.70
N ASP A 49 -6.78 16.11 -1.54
CA ASP A 49 -6.70 15.96 -2.99
C ASP A 49 -5.28 15.64 -3.46
N PHE A 50 -5.19 14.88 -4.56
CA PHE A 50 -3.91 14.40 -5.10
C PHE A 50 -2.96 15.55 -5.48
N GLU A 51 -3.48 16.68 -5.95
CA GLU A 51 -2.65 17.85 -6.30
C GLU A 51 -1.92 18.44 -5.10
N TYR A 52 -2.43 18.20 -3.88
CA TYR A 52 -1.80 18.60 -2.62
C TYR A 52 -1.03 17.47 -1.96
N ALA A 53 -0.72 16.36 -2.66
CA ALA A 53 0.04 15.24 -2.05
C ALA A 53 1.37 15.67 -1.40
N ALA A 54 2.00 16.74 -1.92
CA ALA A 54 3.22 17.32 -1.36
C ALA A 54 3.07 17.84 0.08
N THR A 55 1.86 18.16 0.54
CA THR A 55 1.61 18.61 1.93
C THR A 55 1.76 17.49 2.96
N LEU A 56 1.86 16.22 2.54
CA LEU A 56 2.30 15.14 3.42
C LEU A 56 3.67 15.41 4.05
N LEU A 57 4.51 16.19 3.37
CA LEU A 57 5.83 16.61 3.84
C LEU A 57 5.77 17.81 4.80
N ASP A 58 4.61 18.42 4.99
CA ASP A 58 4.43 19.51 5.95
C ASP A 58 4.33 18.97 7.38
N ASP A 59 4.60 19.82 8.36
CA ASP A 59 4.43 19.48 9.77
C ASP A 59 2.96 19.53 10.18
N GLY A 60 2.61 18.66 11.13
CA GLY A 60 1.28 18.57 11.68
C GLY A 60 0.30 17.68 10.89
N PRO A 61 -0.85 17.39 11.49
CA PRO A 61 -1.87 16.55 10.88
C PRO A 61 -2.66 17.31 9.80
N HIS A 62 -3.07 16.60 8.77
CA HIS A 62 -4.14 17.01 7.87
C HIS A 62 -5.50 16.86 8.58
N GLN A 63 -6.51 17.50 8.02
CA GLN A 63 -7.89 17.43 8.51
C GLN A 63 -8.40 15.99 8.64
N THR A 64 -8.09 15.13 7.67
CA THR A 64 -8.33 13.69 7.73
C THR A 64 -7.01 12.92 7.71
N GLU A 65 -6.50 12.57 8.90
CA GLU A 65 -5.37 11.63 9.02
C GLU A 65 -5.78 10.17 8.92
N ASN A 66 -7.00 9.87 9.37
CA ASN A 66 -7.59 8.54 9.35
C ASN A 66 -9.03 8.64 8.84
N GLY A 67 -9.33 8.03 7.70
CA GLY A 67 -10.64 8.12 7.11
C GLY A 67 -10.66 7.77 5.64
N TYR A 68 -11.85 7.78 5.07
CA TYR A 68 -12.07 7.44 3.68
C TYR A 68 -13.31 8.15 3.15
N GLY A 69 -13.42 8.33 1.85
CA GLY A 69 -14.65 8.86 1.24
C GLY A 69 -14.56 8.96 -0.27
N ARG A 70 -15.71 9.14 -0.91
CA ARG A 70 -15.81 9.30 -2.37
C ARG A 70 -15.65 10.77 -2.74
N LEU A 71 -14.98 11.02 -3.86
CA LEU A 71 -14.74 12.36 -4.39
C LEU A 71 -15.80 12.70 -5.44
N ALA A 72 -16.13 14.00 -5.59
CA ALA A 72 -17.08 14.46 -6.61
C ALA A 72 -16.70 14.05 -8.05
N ASN A 73 -15.41 13.83 -8.31
CA ASN A 73 -14.87 13.41 -9.60
C ASN A 73 -15.03 11.90 -9.90
N GLY A 74 -15.75 11.15 -9.05
CA GLY A 74 -15.99 9.72 -9.19
C GLY A 74 -14.83 8.83 -8.70
N GLY A 75 -13.79 9.42 -8.12
CA GLY A 75 -12.76 8.71 -7.38
C GLY A 75 -13.12 8.51 -5.90
N PHE A 76 -12.15 8.04 -5.14
CA PHE A 76 -12.18 8.02 -3.69
C PHE A 76 -10.78 8.24 -3.13
N GLN A 77 -10.74 8.61 -1.85
CA GLN A 77 -9.52 8.80 -1.09
C GLN A 77 -9.57 7.96 0.19
N VAL A 78 -8.42 7.40 0.57
CA VAL A 78 -8.22 6.72 1.86
C VAL A 78 -6.99 7.30 2.54
N SER A 79 -7.11 7.60 3.83
CA SER A 79 -6.04 8.06 4.71
C SER A 79 -5.91 7.12 5.90
N VAL A 80 -4.69 6.66 6.16
CA VAL A 80 -4.38 5.82 7.32
C VAL A 80 -3.07 6.29 7.92
N HIS A 81 -3.08 6.50 9.23
CA HIS A 81 -1.88 6.75 10.04
C HIS A 81 -1.52 5.48 10.83
N THR A 82 -0.24 5.16 10.90
CA THR A 82 0.29 3.99 11.61
C THR A 82 1.49 4.39 12.46
N ASP A 83 1.39 4.19 13.78
CA ASP A 83 2.49 4.34 14.71
C ASP A 83 3.38 3.10 14.70
N MET A 84 4.70 3.29 14.63
CA MET A 84 5.67 2.20 14.47
C MET A 84 6.86 2.38 15.43
N PRO A 85 6.67 2.12 16.73
CA PRO A 85 7.74 2.24 17.71
C PRO A 85 8.90 1.29 17.39
N GLY A 86 10.13 1.77 17.54
CA GLY A 86 11.36 1.02 17.24
C GLY A 86 11.63 0.78 15.75
N VAL A 87 10.75 1.23 14.85
CA VAL A 87 10.96 1.15 13.39
C VAL A 87 11.65 2.42 12.90
N THR A 88 12.54 2.28 11.91
CA THR A 88 13.14 3.41 11.20
C THR A 88 12.62 3.48 9.75
N PRO A 89 12.60 4.66 9.11
CA PRO A 89 12.25 4.77 7.69
C PRO A 89 13.05 3.83 6.77
N GLN A 90 14.33 3.60 7.08
CA GLN A 90 15.23 2.76 6.29
C GLN A 90 14.83 1.27 6.34
N MET A 91 14.25 0.81 7.45
CA MET A 91 13.73 -0.56 7.53
C MET A 91 12.59 -0.80 6.54
N TRP A 92 11.75 0.22 6.30
CA TRP A 92 10.71 0.15 5.28
C TRP A 92 11.26 0.19 3.87
N ASP A 93 12.26 1.03 3.61
CA ASP A 93 12.93 1.06 2.30
C ASP A 93 13.56 -0.31 1.96
N TRP A 94 14.25 -0.92 2.92
CA TRP A 94 14.76 -2.29 2.82
C TRP A 94 13.64 -3.31 2.58
N TRP A 95 12.57 -3.25 3.38
CA TRP A 95 11.44 -4.19 3.28
C TRP A 95 10.88 -4.22 1.86
N PHE A 96 10.58 -3.06 1.27
CA PHE A 96 10.06 -2.95 -0.09
C PHE A 96 11.03 -3.50 -1.15
N GLY A 97 12.34 -3.42 -0.92
CA GLY A 97 13.36 -4.04 -1.76
C GLY A 97 13.52 -5.55 -1.57
N TRP A 98 13.05 -6.12 -0.46
CA TRP A 98 13.31 -7.51 -0.06
C TRP A 98 12.10 -8.45 -0.18
N HIS A 99 10.88 -7.96 0.08
CA HIS A 99 9.70 -8.83 0.19
C HIS A 99 9.19 -9.34 -1.16
N GLY A 100 9.44 -8.61 -2.26
CA GLY A 100 8.79 -8.85 -3.56
C GLY A 100 9.35 -10.01 -4.38
N SER A 101 10.48 -10.58 -3.96
CA SER A 101 11.15 -11.70 -4.65
C SER A 101 10.67 -13.09 -4.21
N ASP A 102 9.98 -13.19 -3.06
CA ASP A 102 9.48 -14.46 -2.52
C ASP A 102 8.08 -14.30 -1.93
N THR A 103 7.12 -15.06 -2.45
CA THR A 103 5.73 -15.04 -2.00
C THR A 103 5.58 -15.31 -0.50
N ARG A 104 6.44 -16.14 0.10
CA ARG A 104 6.41 -16.43 1.54
C ARG A 104 6.74 -15.17 2.35
N ARG A 105 7.71 -14.37 1.89
CA ARG A 105 8.04 -13.07 2.52
C ARG A 105 6.85 -12.11 2.47
N TYR A 106 6.21 -11.99 1.29
CA TYR A 106 5.02 -11.14 1.15
C TYR A 106 3.86 -11.56 2.08
N LYS A 107 3.70 -12.86 2.34
CA LYS A 107 2.71 -13.39 3.29
C LYS A 107 3.00 -13.02 4.75
N LEU A 108 4.25 -12.73 5.13
CA LEU A 108 4.57 -12.25 6.49
C LEU A 108 3.85 -10.93 6.80
N TRP A 109 3.68 -10.08 5.80
CA TRP A 109 3.15 -8.73 5.96
C TRP A 109 1.66 -8.72 6.28
N HIS A 110 0.88 -9.56 5.59
CA HIS A 110 -0.54 -9.72 5.87
C HIS A 110 -0.95 -11.19 5.73
N PRO A 111 -0.89 -11.98 6.82
CA PRO A 111 -1.05 -13.44 6.78
C PRO A 111 -2.45 -13.90 6.38
N ARG A 112 -3.44 -12.99 6.43
CA ARG A 112 -4.85 -13.23 6.13
C ARG A 112 -5.30 -12.67 4.78
N ALA A 113 -4.45 -11.97 4.04
CA ALA A 113 -4.84 -11.30 2.79
C ALA A 113 -3.84 -11.49 1.65
N HIS A 114 -2.53 -11.49 1.94
CA HIS A 114 -1.51 -11.66 0.91
C HIS A 114 -1.42 -13.12 0.47
N ALA A 115 -1.60 -13.38 -0.82
CA ALA A 115 -1.56 -14.73 -1.39
C ALA A 115 -0.31 -14.98 -2.23
N SER A 116 0.09 -14.02 -3.07
CA SER A 116 1.32 -14.11 -3.85
C SER A 116 1.88 -12.73 -4.22
N ALA A 117 3.21 -12.67 -4.38
CA ALA A 117 3.91 -11.55 -4.97
C ALA A 117 5.09 -12.06 -5.80
N ARG A 118 5.37 -11.36 -6.89
CA ARG A 118 6.58 -11.52 -7.69
C ARG A 118 6.89 -10.23 -8.42
N TRP A 119 8.16 -9.98 -8.69
CA TRP A 119 8.55 -8.90 -9.59
C TRP A 119 8.23 -9.23 -11.05
N ALA A 120 7.70 -8.25 -11.78
CA ALA A 120 7.39 -8.40 -13.21
C ALA A 120 8.64 -8.66 -14.07
N ASP A 121 9.80 -8.15 -13.64
CA ASP A 121 11.10 -8.36 -14.27
C ASP A 121 11.77 -9.69 -13.88
N GLY A 122 11.21 -10.44 -12.94
CA GLY A 122 11.80 -11.68 -12.41
C GLY A 122 13.08 -11.49 -11.59
N GLY A 123 13.47 -10.24 -11.28
CA GLY A 123 14.68 -9.92 -10.52
C GLY A 123 14.55 -10.23 -9.02
N GLY A 124 15.69 -10.26 -8.33
CA GLY A 124 15.78 -10.55 -6.89
C GLY A 124 15.61 -9.33 -5.98
N ASP A 125 16.28 -9.38 -4.83
CA ASP A 125 16.24 -8.37 -3.77
C ASP A 125 17.03 -7.10 -4.12
N GLY A 126 16.81 -6.04 -3.36
CA GLY A 126 17.73 -4.90 -3.23
C GLY A 126 17.15 -3.54 -3.59
N TYR A 127 16.13 -3.48 -4.45
CA TYR A 127 15.45 -2.22 -4.77
C TYR A 127 14.05 -2.48 -5.35
N TYR A 128 13.17 -1.49 -5.21
CA TYR A 128 11.79 -1.54 -5.70
C TYR A 128 11.44 -0.38 -6.64
N VAL A 129 12.03 0.80 -6.45
CA VAL A 129 11.75 1.99 -7.28
C VAL A 129 12.01 1.70 -8.75
N GLY A 130 11.03 2.02 -9.61
CA GLY A 130 11.06 1.73 -11.04
C GLY A 130 10.59 0.31 -11.41
N ARG A 131 10.38 -0.58 -10.44
CA ARG A 131 9.92 -1.95 -10.67
C ARG A 131 8.40 -2.06 -10.54
N THR A 132 7.86 -3.15 -11.06
CA THR A 132 6.44 -3.51 -10.90
C THR A 132 6.31 -4.80 -10.13
N SER A 133 5.62 -4.77 -9.00
CA SER A 133 5.20 -5.97 -8.26
C SER A 133 3.87 -6.46 -8.80
N LEU A 134 3.79 -7.73 -9.16
CA LEU A 134 2.57 -8.41 -9.56
C LEU A 134 2.10 -9.24 -8.36
N ILE A 135 0.97 -8.84 -7.80
CA ILE A 135 0.45 -9.42 -6.56
C ILE A 135 -0.91 -10.05 -6.77
N GLU A 136 -1.21 -11.03 -5.93
CA GLU A 136 -2.56 -11.53 -5.70
C GLU A 136 -2.88 -11.46 -4.21
N GLU A 137 -3.99 -10.83 -3.88
CA GLU A 137 -4.37 -10.55 -2.50
C GLU A 137 -5.88 -10.41 -2.31
N TYR A 138 -6.30 -10.30 -1.06
CA TYR A 138 -7.66 -9.98 -0.69
C TYR A 138 -7.77 -8.56 -0.14
N LEU A 139 -8.67 -7.77 -0.73
CA LEU A 139 -9.17 -6.53 -0.14
C LEU A 139 -10.58 -6.82 0.37
N GLY A 140 -10.72 -6.93 1.69
CA GLY A 140 -11.92 -7.50 2.30
C GLY A 140 -12.16 -8.94 1.82
N SER A 141 -13.33 -9.20 1.23
CA SER A 141 -13.64 -10.51 0.63
C SER A 141 -13.28 -10.61 -0.86
N ALA A 142 -12.87 -9.51 -1.48
CA ALA A 142 -12.61 -9.44 -2.92
C ALA A 142 -11.18 -9.89 -3.24
N TYR A 143 -11.03 -10.83 -4.19
CA TYR A 143 -9.74 -11.24 -4.69
C TYR A 143 -9.26 -10.31 -5.79
N ALA A 144 -8.12 -9.67 -5.57
CA ALA A 144 -7.52 -8.76 -6.51
C ALA A 144 -6.25 -9.37 -7.10
N LYS A 145 -6.05 -9.16 -8.40
CA LYS A 145 -4.75 -9.31 -9.05
C LYS A 145 -4.27 -7.96 -9.50
N ALA A 146 -3.28 -7.43 -8.81
CA ALA A 146 -2.82 -6.07 -8.99
C ALA A 146 -1.39 -6.00 -9.55
N ALA A 147 -1.13 -4.91 -10.26
CA ALA A 147 0.20 -4.49 -10.65
C ALA A 147 0.50 -3.18 -9.91
N ILE A 148 1.52 -3.21 -9.04
CA ILE A 148 2.00 -2.06 -8.26
C ILE A 148 3.31 -1.61 -8.88
N ARG A 149 3.29 -0.49 -9.60
CA ARG A 149 4.49 0.10 -10.20
C ARG A 149 5.04 1.18 -9.28
N PHE A 150 6.21 0.94 -8.72
CA PHE A 150 6.87 1.86 -7.80
C PHE A 150 7.58 2.98 -8.56
N LEU A 151 7.51 4.18 -8.00
CA LEU A 151 7.93 5.43 -8.62
C LEU A 151 8.85 6.20 -7.68
N THR A 152 9.61 7.15 -8.23
CA THR A 152 10.31 8.10 -7.38
C THR A 152 9.31 9.06 -6.73
N PRO A 153 9.62 9.61 -5.53
CA PRO A 153 8.77 10.62 -4.88
C PRO A 153 8.45 11.83 -5.78
N GLU A 154 9.41 12.28 -6.60
CA GLU A 154 9.24 13.42 -7.49
C GLU A 154 8.16 13.20 -8.55
N GLN A 155 7.97 11.96 -9.01
CA GLN A 155 6.91 11.63 -9.97
C GLN A 155 5.50 11.78 -9.37
N MET A 156 5.39 11.84 -8.04
CA MET A 156 4.18 12.09 -7.27
C MET A 156 4.11 13.52 -6.72
N GLY A 157 5.05 14.38 -7.11
CA GLY A 157 5.13 15.76 -6.62
C GLY A 157 5.74 15.91 -5.22
N LEU A 158 6.40 14.88 -4.68
CA LEU A 158 7.10 14.94 -3.40
C LEU A 158 8.59 15.21 -3.63
N PRO A 159 9.08 16.47 -3.50
CA PRO A 159 10.46 16.81 -3.79
C PRO A 159 11.41 16.20 -2.77
N ARG A 160 12.41 15.43 -3.24
CA ARG A 160 13.38 14.73 -2.39
C ARG A 160 14.14 15.64 -1.42
N GLY A 161 14.39 16.90 -1.80
CA GLY A 161 15.02 17.89 -0.91
C GLY A 161 14.21 18.19 0.36
N ARG A 162 12.92 17.84 0.41
CA ARG A 162 12.05 18.03 1.57
C ARG A 162 11.82 16.75 2.39
N LEU A 163 12.31 15.59 1.95
CA LEU A 163 12.11 14.32 2.68
C LEU A 163 12.97 14.23 3.95
N GLY A 164 14.13 14.90 4.00
CA GLY A 164 15.03 14.78 5.15
C GLY A 164 15.38 13.32 5.45
N GLY A 165 15.17 12.88 6.70
CA GLY A 165 15.37 11.49 7.12
C GLY A 165 14.20 10.53 6.84
N SER A 166 13.12 11.01 6.22
CA SER A 166 11.94 10.20 5.91
C SER A 166 12.09 9.42 4.59
N VAL A 167 11.24 8.42 4.40
CA VAL A 167 11.10 7.63 3.16
C VAL A 167 9.68 7.80 2.63
N ALA A 168 9.53 7.96 1.31
CA ALA A 168 8.23 7.99 0.66
C ALA A 168 8.14 6.86 -0.36
N VAL A 169 7.34 5.85 -0.06
CA VAL A 169 7.06 4.74 -1.00
C VAL A 169 5.88 5.15 -1.86
N CYS A 170 6.16 5.40 -3.12
CA CYS A 170 5.21 5.94 -4.09
C CYS A 170 4.89 4.88 -5.15
N ALA A 171 3.61 4.72 -5.50
CA ALA A 171 3.26 3.79 -6.57
C ALA A 171 2.02 4.16 -7.37
N ARG A 172 2.00 3.65 -8.60
CA ARG A 172 0.82 3.52 -9.45
C ARG A 172 0.20 2.13 -9.27
N LEU A 173 -1.08 2.09 -8.96
CA LEU A 173 -1.89 0.88 -8.82
C LEU A 173 -2.63 0.57 -10.11
N GLY A 174 -2.69 -0.69 -10.52
CA GLY A 174 -3.41 -1.15 -11.69
C GLY A 174 -3.74 -2.64 -11.67
N SER A 175 -4.38 -3.12 -12.73
CA SER A 175 -4.59 -4.56 -12.92
C SER A 175 -3.32 -5.22 -13.47
N SER A 176 -3.05 -6.45 -13.04
CA SER A 176 -2.03 -7.31 -13.66
C SER A 176 -2.57 -8.13 -14.83
N GLU A 177 -3.89 -8.18 -15.03
CA GLU A 177 -4.54 -8.94 -16.11
C GLU A 177 -4.89 -8.07 -17.32
N VAL A 178 -5.18 -6.78 -17.10
CA VAL A 178 -5.45 -5.82 -18.17
C VAL A 178 -4.55 -4.58 -18.04
N PRO A 179 -4.18 -3.90 -19.15
CA PRO A 179 -3.29 -2.75 -19.13
C PRO A 179 -4.01 -1.46 -18.68
N VAL A 180 -4.66 -1.50 -17.51
CA VAL A 180 -5.40 -0.39 -16.91
C VAL A 180 -4.85 -0.12 -15.53
N ASP A 181 -4.48 1.13 -15.30
CA ASP A 181 -4.13 1.64 -13.99
C ASP A 181 -5.36 2.34 -13.37
N ILE A 182 -5.52 2.22 -12.04
CA ILE A 182 -6.74 2.57 -11.32
C ILE A 182 -6.54 3.57 -10.18
N GLY A 183 -5.32 3.76 -9.70
CA GLY A 183 -5.05 4.66 -8.59
C GLY A 183 -3.58 4.88 -8.28
N TRP A 184 -3.32 5.65 -7.24
CA TRP A 184 -1.99 5.96 -6.74
C TRP A 184 -1.97 5.78 -5.23
N PHE A 185 -0.79 5.49 -4.67
CA PHE A 185 -0.58 5.64 -3.24
C PHE A 185 0.76 6.28 -2.90
N VAL A 186 0.80 6.84 -1.70
CA VAL A 186 2.03 7.21 -0.98
C VAL A 186 1.97 6.62 0.42
N HIS A 187 3.03 5.94 0.83
CA HIS A 187 3.34 5.69 2.23
C HIS A 187 4.51 6.57 2.64
N HIS A 188 4.24 7.63 3.40
CA HIS A 188 5.27 8.53 3.90
C HIS A 188 5.67 8.12 5.31
N VAL A 189 6.88 7.56 5.45
CA VAL A 189 7.43 7.05 6.71
C VAL A 189 8.36 8.11 7.31
N ARG A 190 7.92 8.75 8.38
CA ARG A 190 8.62 9.86 9.06
C ARG A 190 9.26 9.37 10.35
N PRO A 191 10.51 9.77 10.66
CA PRO A 191 11.09 9.46 11.97
C PRO A 191 10.35 10.22 13.08
N THR A 192 10.20 9.57 14.22
CA THR A 192 9.71 10.15 15.48
C THR A 192 10.74 9.90 16.59
N ALA A 193 10.53 10.44 17.79
CA ALA A 193 11.44 10.19 18.91
C ALA A 193 11.49 8.70 19.31
N GLU A 194 10.37 7.98 19.14
CA GLU A 194 10.21 6.58 19.59
C GLU A 194 10.35 5.56 18.45
N GLY A 195 10.59 6.00 17.21
CA GLY A 195 10.66 5.14 16.03
C GLY A 195 10.25 5.89 14.77
N ALA A 196 9.14 5.48 14.16
CA ALA A 196 8.58 6.12 12.99
C ALA A 196 7.05 6.16 13.04
N GLU A 197 6.48 7.05 12.24
CA GLU A 197 5.06 7.02 11.86
C GLU A 197 4.95 6.87 10.35
N MET A 198 3.88 6.24 9.87
CA MET A 198 3.55 6.16 8.45
C MET A 198 2.23 6.87 8.17
N ARG A 199 2.24 7.82 7.24
CA ARG A 199 1.05 8.45 6.67
C ARG A 199 0.80 7.85 5.29
N SER A 200 -0.21 7.00 5.20
CA SER A 200 -0.66 6.37 3.97
C SER A 200 -1.77 7.19 3.34
N ARG A 201 -1.67 7.41 2.02
CA ARG A 201 -2.72 8.04 1.21
C ARG A 201 -2.94 7.24 -0.06
N PHE A 202 -4.19 6.97 -0.38
CA PHE A 202 -4.61 6.31 -1.62
C PHE A 202 -5.58 7.21 -2.37
N TRP A 203 -5.38 7.34 -3.68
CA TRP A 203 -6.28 8.06 -4.59
C TRP A 203 -6.66 7.14 -5.75
N MET A 204 -7.91 6.71 -5.81
CA MET A 204 -8.34 5.67 -6.76
C MET A 204 -9.63 6.01 -7.48
N GLY A 205 -9.82 5.46 -8.68
CA GLY A 205 -11.00 5.70 -9.50
C GLY A 205 -11.02 7.05 -10.21
N GLY A 206 -12.17 7.41 -10.78
CA GLY A 206 -12.41 8.69 -11.45
C GLY A 206 -11.26 9.15 -12.36
N PRO A 207 -10.65 10.33 -12.10
CA PRO A 207 -9.58 10.87 -12.92
C PRO A 207 -8.29 10.04 -12.87
N TYR A 208 -8.11 9.22 -11.82
CA TYR A 208 -6.95 8.38 -11.61
C TYR A 208 -7.00 7.06 -12.38
N VAL A 209 -8.04 6.81 -13.20
CA VAL A 209 -8.06 5.67 -14.11
C VAL A 209 -7.48 6.04 -15.47
N GLY A 210 -6.60 5.19 -15.99
CA GLY A 210 -6.06 5.34 -17.35
C GLY A 210 -5.50 4.04 -17.94
N ALA A 211 -5.54 3.94 -19.27
CA ALA A 211 -4.90 2.85 -20.00
C ALA A 211 -3.38 3.03 -20.02
N ARG A 212 -2.62 2.00 -19.65
CA ARG A 212 -1.16 2.05 -19.43
C ARG A 212 -0.35 2.44 -20.68
N HIS A 213 -0.90 2.16 -21.87
CA HIS A 213 -0.32 2.51 -23.17
C HIS A 213 -1.32 3.28 -24.06
N GLY A 214 -2.39 3.83 -23.48
CA GLY A 214 -3.46 4.48 -24.24
C GLY A 214 -3.37 6.01 -24.24
N ASN A 215 -4.12 6.64 -25.15
CA ASN A 215 -4.30 8.08 -25.19
C ASN A 215 -5.50 8.53 -24.31
N LEU A 216 -5.74 9.83 -24.21
CA LEU A 216 -6.83 10.40 -23.40
C LEU A 216 -8.22 9.85 -23.80
N LEU A 217 -8.44 9.53 -25.08
CA LEU A 217 -9.71 8.95 -25.55
C LEU A 217 -9.91 7.54 -25.00
N ALA A 218 -8.84 6.72 -24.97
CA ALA A 218 -8.90 5.40 -24.36
C ALA A 218 -9.27 5.48 -22.87
N ASN A 219 -8.80 6.51 -22.15
CA ASN A 219 -9.11 6.71 -20.73
C ASN A 219 -10.61 6.91 -20.48
N THR A 220 -11.29 7.66 -21.35
CA THR A 220 -12.75 7.89 -21.23
C THR A 220 -13.55 6.60 -21.35
N VAL A 221 -13.10 5.66 -22.19
CA VAL A 221 -13.78 4.37 -22.40
C VAL A 221 -13.53 3.40 -21.25
N VAL A 222 -12.31 3.35 -20.70
CA VAL A 222 -11.97 2.38 -19.64
C VAL A 222 -12.51 2.79 -18.26
N ARG A 223 -12.72 4.08 -18.01
CA ARG A 223 -13.18 4.62 -16.72
C ARG A 223 -14.45 3.96 -16.18
N PRO A 224 -15.58 3.89 -16.92
CA PRO A 224 -16.80 3.27 -16.42
C PRO A 224 -16.67 1.77 -16.14
N VAL A 225 -15.79 1.08 -16.88
CA VAL A 225 -15.53 -0.35 -16.68
C VAL A 225 -14.67 -0.56 -15.43
N ALA A 226 -13.57 0.18 -15.32
CA ALA A 226 -12.68 0.12 -14.16
C ALA A 226 -13.40 0.51 -12.86
N ALA A 227 -14.32 1.48 -12.90
CA ALA A 227 -15.11 1.91 -11.75
C ALA A 227 -15.91 0.76 -11.09
N ARG A 228 -16.30 -0.27 -11.86
CA ARG A 228 -17.01 -1.46 -11.35
C ARG A 228 -16.10 -2.47 -10.64
N ALA A 229 -14.78 -2.35 -10.83
CA ALA A 229 -13.78 -3.26 -10.31
C ALA A 229 -12.87 -2.60 -9.25
N LEU A 230 -13.17 -1.36 -8.84
CA LEU A 230 -12.47 -0.70 -7.75
C LEU A 230 -12.81 -1.39 -6.42
N PRO A 231 -11.85 -1.50 -5.49
CA PRO A 231 -12.14 -2.00 -4.16
C PRO A 231 -13.01 -1.00 -3.38
N ASP A 232 -13.66 -1.50 -2.33
CA ASP A 232 -14.34 -0.64 -1.37
C ASP A 232 -13.29 0.19 -0.59
N PRO A 233 -13.41 1.53 -0.52
CA PRO A 233 -12.48 2.35 0.24
C PRO A 233 -12.39 1.99 1.73
N ARG A 234 -13.48 1.46 2.31
CA ARG A 234 -13.49 0.96 3.68
C ARG A 234 -12.61 -0.27 3.84
N ASP A 235 -12.69 -1.21 2.90
CA ASP A 235 -11.88 -2.42 2.92
C ASP A 235 -10.40 -2.10 2.73
N LEU A 236 -10.08 -1.11 1.90
CA LEU A 236 -8.71 -0.62 1.73
C LEU A 236 -8.17 0.04 3.01
N LEU A 237 -8.98 0.84 3.71
CA LEU A 237 -8.59 1.43 5.00
C LEU A 237 -8.25 0.34 6.03
N VAL A 238 -9.11 -0.68 6.15
CA VAL A 238 -8.89 -1.81 7.06
C VAL A 238 -7.63 -2.58 6.67
N HIS A 239 -7.48 -2.90 5.38
CA HIS A 239 -6.34 -3.66 4.88
C HIS A 239 -5.01 -2.94 5.16
N CYS A 240 -4.92 -1.65 4.81
CA CYS A 240 -3.72 -0.85 5.07
C CYS A 240 -3.42 -0.77 6.57
N ALA A 241 -4.43 -0.54 7.42
CA ALA A 241 -4.21 -0.53 8.85
C ALA A 241 -3.71 -1.89 9.37
N GLN A 242 -4.26 -2.99 8.88
CA GLN A 242 -3.87 -4.34 9.32
C GLN A 242 -2.43 -4.68 8.93
N GLU A 243 -2.07 -4.52 7.65
CA GLU A 243 -0.75 -4.93 7.16
C GLU A 243 0.37 -4.08 7.76
N MET A 244 0.19 -2.75 7.83
CA MET A 244 1.26 -1.85 8.29
C MET A 244 1.54 -2.06 9.77
N ASN A 245 0.50 -2.17 10.59
CA ASN A 245 0.64 -2.44 12.03
C ASN A 245 1.22 -3.84 12.29
N HIS A 246 0.81 -4.85 11.51
CA HIS A 246 1.31 -6.20 11.69
C HIS A 246 2.81 -6.29 11.39
N LEU A 247 3.25 -5.76 10.25
CA LEU A 247 4.66 -5.74 9.89
C LEU A 247 5.50 -4.92 10.86
N ALA A 248 5.02 -3.73 11.27
CA ALA A 248 5.72 -2.89 12.24
C ALA A 248 6.05 -3.64 13.55
N GLY A 249 5.21 -4.58 13.97
CA GLY A 249 5.40 -5.38 15.18
C GLY A 249 6.61 -6.32 15.17
N PHE A 250 7.18 -6.63 14.00
CA PHE A 250 8.36 -7.51 13.91
C PHE A 250 9.45 -7.03 12.94
N LEU A 251 9.19 -5.99 12.15
CA LEU A 251 10.12 -5.45 11.16
C LEU A 251 11.52 -5.15 11.71
N PRO A 252 11.71 -4.55 12.91
CA PRO A 252 13.06 -4.30 13.43
C PRO A 252 13.88 -5.58 13.65
N ARG A 253 13.24 -6.65 14.17
CA ARG A 253 13.89 -7.95 14.41
C ARG A 253 14.20 -8.66 13.10
N LEU A 254 13.28 -8.59 12.15
CA LEU A 254 13.47 -9.18 10.82
C LEU A 254 14.63 -8.47 10.09
N HIS A 255 14.61 -7.14 10.05
CA HIS A 255 15.67 -6.33 9.43
C HIS A 255 17.03 -6.61 10.07
N ALA A 256 17.13 -6.67 11.41
CA ALA A 256 18.39 -6.97 12.09
C ALA A 256 19.03 -8.33 11.71
N ARG A 257 18.23 -9.28 11.19
CA ARG A 257 18.69 -10.61 10.81
C ARG A 257 18.99 -10.76 9.31
N PHE A 258 18.35 -9.96 8.45
CA PHE A 258 18.34 -10.18 7.00
C PHE A 258 18.70 -8.95 6.15
N ALA A 259 18.99 -7.80 6.76
CA ALA A 259 19.49 -6.61 6.06
C ALA A 259 21.01 -6.57 5.95
#